data_AF-A0A818GGI2-F1
#
_entry.id   AF-A0A818GGI2-F1
#
_cell.length_a   1.000
_cell.length_b   1.000
_cell.length_c   1.000
_cell.angle_alpha   90.00
_cell.angle_beta   90.00
_cell.angle_gamma   90.00
#
_symmetry.space_group_name_H-M   'P 1'
#
loop_
_entity.id
_entity.type
_entity.pdbx_description
1 polymer ?
#
loop_
_entity_poly.entity_id
_entity_poly.type
_entity_poly.pdbx_seq_one_letter_code
_entity_poly.pdbx_strand_id
1 'polypeptide(L)'
;LVRDVVKFEMLIAAGAMEGLIYYLANFVPSSVPVQQLTLNRNKTKDDEKRIREEQIRCESDLKRVYTYASRAIQTQDQTNLNRYALVKAGLELFAQHSTLFTEYLYDDYPDILRCLRAWNAHDNYDVKKIAQRAYDTFLLGVANALKESNVKTSEQRRRAVQTFQYFIKEFRDKIDSPELEIRDLAMGIRGYGIFAN
;
A
#
# COMPACT_ATOMS: atom_id res chain seq x y z
N LEU A 1 17.88 22.38 19.21
CA LEU A 1 18.89 21.38 18.80
C LEU A 1 18.28 20.00 18.54
N VAL A 2 17.92 19.18 19.53
CA VAL A 2 17.35 17.81 19.29
C VAL A 2 16.08 17.85 18.43
N ARG A 3 15.15 18.78 18.71
CA ARG A 3 13.94 18.96 17.87
C ARG A 3 14.27 19.39 16.44
N ASP A 4 15.38 20.10 16.23
CA ASP A 4 15.73 20.64 14.91
C ASP A 4 16.48 19.60 14.06
N VAL A 5 17.27 18.74 14.70
CA VAL A 5 17.86 17.55 14.08
C VAL A 5 16.77 16.58 13.62
N VAL A 6 15.80 16.27 14.49
CA VAL A 6 14.66 15.39 14.14
C VAL A 6 13.85 15.99 12.98
N LYS A 7 13.62 17.31 12.96
CA LYS A 7 12.93 17.97 11.84
C LYS A 7 13.69 17.83 10.52
N PHE A 8 15.02 17.99 10.55
CA PHE A 8 15.86 17.89 9.36
C PHE A 8 15.89 16.46 8.80
N GLU A 9 16.02 15.46 9.67
CA GLU A 9 15.97 14.05 9.28
C GLU A 9 14.62 13.67 8.65
N MET A 10 13.50 14.19 9.19
CA MET A 10 12.17 13.94 8.62
C MET A 10 11.99 14.58 7.24
N LEU A 11 12.58 15.75 7.00
CA LEU A 11 12.54 16.41 5.70
C LEU A 11 13.38 15.65 4.67
N ILE A 12 14.56 15.17 5.06
CA ILE A 12 15.39 14.29 4.22
C ILE A 12 14.62 13.00 3.88
N ALA A 13 13.99 12.37 4.87
CA ALA A 13 13.22 11.15 4.66
C ALA A 13 12.03 11.38 3.70
N ALA A 14 11.34 12.52 3.82
CA ALA A 14 10.26 12.90 2.90
C ALA A 14 10.79 13.07 1.47
N GLY A 15 11.87 13.83 1.29
CA GLY A 15 12.48 14.04 -0.04
C GLY A 15 13.00 12.73 -0.67
N ALA A 16 13.56 11.84 0.14
CA ALA A 16 13.99 10.51 -0.33
C ALA A 16 12.78 9.66 -0.79
N MET A 17 11.67 9.69 -0.06
CA MET A 17 10.43 9.00 -0.49
C MET A 17 9.86 9.59 -1.77
N GLU A 18 9.83 10.91 -1.92
CA GLU A 18 9.39 11.55 -3.16
C GLU A 18 10.26 11.15 -4.36
N GLY A 19 11.58 11.10 -4.17
CA GLY A 19 12.50 10.56 -5.17
C GLY A 19 12.21 9.11 -5.53
N LEU A 20 11.88 8.26 -4.55
CA LEU A 20 11.47 6.87 -4.77
C LEU A 20 10.14 6.77 -5.53
N ILE A 21 9.15 7.61 -5.21
CA ILE A 21 7.87 7.64 -5.92
C ILE A 21 8.10 7.94 -7.40
N TYR A 22 8.93 8.95 -7.70
CA TYR A 22 9.29 9.31 -9.07
C TYR A 22 10.04 8.19 -9.77
N TYR A 23 10.98 7.54 -9.08
CA TYR A 23 11.71 6.41 -9.62
C TYR A 23 10.77 5.24 -9.97
N LEU A 24 9.89 4.85 -9.05
CA LEU A 24 8.94 3.75 -9.28
C LEU A 24 7.99 4.07 -10.44
N ALA A 25 7.51 5.31 -10.55
CA ALA A 25 6.60 5.71 -11.62
C ALA A 25 7.23 5.63 -13.02
N ASN A 26 8.54 5.87 -13.14
CA ASN A 26 9.22 5.92 -14.44
C ASN A 26 9.98 4.63 -14.79
N PHE A 27 10.40 3.86 -13.78
CA PHE A 27 11.34 2.75 -13.97
C PHE A 27 10.81 1.39 -13.52
N VAL A 28 9.66 1.32 -12.84
CA VAL A 28 9.02 0.05 -12.48
C VAL A 28 7.69 -0.08 -13.25
N PRO A 29 7.54 -1.09 -14.13
CA PRO A 29 6.27 -1.30 -14.83
C PRO A 29 5.17 -1.60 -13.83
N SER A 30 4.01 -0.96 -13.99
CA SER A 30 2.81 -1.05 -13.12
C SER A 30 2.21 -2.47 -13.00
N SER A 31 2.78 -3.44 -13.72
CA SER A 31 2.30 -4.80 -13.88
C SER A 31 3.45 -5.75 -14.15
N VAL A 32 4.42 -5.84 -13.25
CA VAL A 32 5.31 -7.01 -13.24
C VAL A 32 4.75 -7.99 -12.23
N PRO A 33 3.97 -9.01 -12.65
CA PRO A 33 4.06 -10.28 -11.94
C PRO A 33 5.54 -10.63 -11.97
N VAL A 34 6.11 -10.95 -10.82
CA VAL A 34 7.49 -11.40 -10.59
C VAL A 34 7.81 -12.74 -11.35
N GLN A 35 7.08 -13.03 -12.42
CA GLN A 35 7.09 -14.25 -13.22
C GLN A 35 7.46 -14.07 -14.71
N GLN A 36 7.91 -12.90 -15.18
CA GLN A 36 8.31 -12.73 -16.59
C GLN A 36 9.78 -12.38 -16.84
N LEU A 37 10.70 -13.04 -16.13
CA LEU A 37 12.11 -13.16 -16.56
C LEU A 37 12.39 -14.45 -17.36
N THR A 38 11.35 -15.23 -17.66
CA THR A 38 11.45 -16.47 -18.44
C THR A 38 10.93 -16.28 -19.86
N LEU A 39 11.74 -15.69 -20.72
CA LEU A 39 11.75 -16.08 -22.14
C LEU A 39 13.11 -15.72 -22.76
N ASN A 40 14.14 -16.48 -22.44
CA ASN A 40 15.26 -16.66 -23.36
C ASN A 40 15.80 -18.08 -23.18
N ARG A 41 15.53 -18.93 -24.16
CA ARG A 41 16.14 -20.26 -24.29
C ARG A 41 17.65 -20.01 -24.44
N ASN A 42 18.44 -20.61 -23.55
CA ASN A 42 19.92 -20.55 -23.41
C ASN A 42 20.47 -19.72 -22.23
N LYS A 43 19.82 -19.71 -21.06
CA LYS A 43 20.46 -19.25 -19.81
C LYS A 43 21.28 -20.38 -19.20
N THR A 44 22.53 -20.09 -18.82
CA THR A 44 23.38 -21.05 -18.10
C THR A 44 22.89 -21.20 -16.65
N LYS A 45 23.27 -22.28 -15.96
CA LYS A 45 22.92 -22.47 -14.54
C LYS A 45 23.39 -21.31 -13.65
N ASP A 46 24.49 -20.64 -14.03
CA ASP A 46 25.00 -19.46 -13.34
C ASP A 46 24.14 -18.21 -13.61
N ASP A 47 23.61 -18.04 -14.82
CA ASP A 47 22.66 -16.95 -15.12
C ASP A 47 21.36 -17.12 -14.33
N GLU A 48 20.84 -18.34 -14.23
CA GLU A 48 19.65 -18.64 -13.42
C GLU A 48 19.89 -18.36 -11.93
N LYS A 49 21.08 -18.69 -11.43
CA LYS A 49 21.47 -18.39 -10.04
C LYS A 49 21.56 -16.88 -9.80
N ARG A 50 22.22 -16.13 -10.70
CA ARG A 50 22.33 -14.65 -10.60
C ARG A 50 20.96 -13.98 -10.65
N ILE A 51 20.08 -14.43 -11.54
CA ILE A 51 18.71 -13.91 -11.63
C ILE A 51 17.93 -14.16 -10.35
N ARG A 52 18.04 -15.37 -9.76
CA ARG A 52 17.39 -15.67 -8.48
C ARG A 52 17.92 -14.80 -7.34
N GLU A 53 19.24 -14.60 -7.26
CA GLU A 53 19.86 -13.73 -6.25
C GLU A 53 19.43 -12.26 -6.40
N GLU A 54 19.33 -11.77 -7.64
CA GLU A 54 18.87 -10.42 -7.95
C GLU A 54 17.38 -10.24 -7.64
N GLN A 55 16.56 -11.25 -7.91
CA GLN A 55 15.15 -11.28 -7.58
C GLN A 55 14.92 -11.22 -6.05
N ILE A 56 15.67 -12.02 -5.27
CA ILE A 56 15.63 -12.00 -3.80
C ILE A 56 16.02 -10.62 -3.26
N ARG A 57 17.03 -9.98 -3.86
CA ARG A 57 17.47 -8.63 -3.48
C ARG A 57 16.38 -7.59 -3.73
N CYS A 58 15.76 -7.62 -4.90
CA CYS A 58 14.68 -6.70 -5.27
C CYS A 58 13.46 -6.85 -4.36
N GLU A 59 13.09 -8.09 -4.02
CA GLU A 59 12.00 -8.38 -3.07
C GLU A 59 12.32 -7.80 -1.68
N SER A 60 13.54 -8.01 -1.20
CA SER A 60 14.03 -7.43 0.06
C SER A 60 13.98 -5.88 0.06
N ASP A 61 14.38 -5.24 -1.04
CA ASP A 61 14.37 -3.78 -1.14
C ASP A 61 12.94 -3.22 -1.19
N LEU A 62 12.03 -3.89 -1.91
CA LEU A 62 10.62 -3.51 -1.97
C LEU A 62 9.94 -3.63 -0.60
N LYS A 63 10.26 -4.68 0.17
CA LYS A 63 9.81 -4.84 1.55
C LYS A 63 10.29 -3.71 2.46
N ARG A 64 11.52 -3.23 2.26
CA ARG A 64 12.06 -2.09 3.04
C ARG A 64 11.31 -0.81 2.70
N VAL A 65 11.07 -0.53 1.41
CA VAL A 65 10.27 0.62 0.96
C VAL A 65 8.88 0.58 1.58
N TYR A 66 8.20 -0.57 1.53
CA TYR A 66 6.91 -0.78 2.19
C TYR A 66 6.97 -0.50 3.69
N THR A 67 7.98 -1.02 4.38
CA THR A 67 8.15 -0.83 5.84
C THR A 67 8.32 0.65 6.19
N TYR A 68 9.13 1.38 5.42
CA TYR A 68 9.32 2.82 5.64
C TYR A 68 8.03 3.62 5.39
N ALA A 69 7.29 3.31 4.34
CA ALA A 69 6.03 3.97 4.03
C ALA A 69 4.96 3.69 5.09
N SER A 70 4.85 2.44 5.53
CA SER A 70 3.92 2.02 6.59
C SER A 70 4.21 2.75 7.90
N ARG A 71 5.49 2.85 8.28
CA ARG A 71 5.91 3.63 9.46
C ARG A 71 5.62 5.12 9.31
N ALA A 72 5.78 5.68 8.12
CA ALA A 72 5.47 7.09 7.86
C ALA A 72 4.00 7.40 8.17
N ILE A 73 3.07 6.59 7.66
CA ILE A 73 1.63 6.80 7.86
C ILE A 73 1.13 6.39 9.25
N GLN A 74 1.88 5.55 9.97
CA GLN A 74 1.56 5.17 11.36
C GLN A 74 1.94 6.24 12.39
N THR A 75 2.65 7.31 12.00
CA THR A 75 3.00 8.37 12.95
C THR A 75 1.75 9.12 13.44
N GLN A 76 1.41 8.98 14.72
CA GLN A 76 0.16 9.46 15.33
C GLN A 76 0.16 10.95 15.74
N ASP A 77 1.25 11.68 15.54
CA ASP A 77 1.35 13.07 15.98
C ASP A 77 0.85 14.03 14.89
N GLN A 78 -0.42 14.40 15.02
CA GLN A 78 -1.19 15.22 14.07
C GLN A 78 -0.89 16.73 14.18
N THR A 79 -0.03 17.14 15.11
CA THR A 79 0.15 18.57 15.45
C THR A 79 1.37 19.23 14.78
N ASN A 80 2.25 18.46 14.15
CA ASN A 80 3.54 18.95 13.67
C ASN A 80 3.62 19.00 12.14
N LEU A 81 3.64 20.23 11.58
CA LEU A 81 3.71 20.53 10.14
C LEU A 81 4.83 19.78 9.40
N ASN A 82 5.98 19.55 10.02
CA ASN A 82 7.10 18.85 9.37
C ASN A 82 6.89 17.34 9.26
N ARG A 83 6.04 16.76 10.13
CA ARG A 83 5.62 15.36 10.01
C ARG A 83 4.65 15.15 8.86
N TYR A 84 3.89 16.19 8.48
CA TYR A 84 3.00 16.10 7.33
C TYR A 84 3.73 15.89 6.01
N ALA A 85 4.95 16.42 5.83
CA ALA A 85 5.71 16.15 4.60
C ALA A 85 6.00 14.65 4.45
N LEU A 86 6.46 14.02 5.52
CA LEU A 86 6.75 12.58 5.54
C LEU A 86 5.48 11.73 5.38
N VAL A 87 4.40 12.08 6.09
CA VAL A 87 3.11 11.40 5.98
C VAL A 87 2.53 11.54 4.57
N LYS A 88 2.57 12.74 3.98
CA LYS A 88 2.09 12.99 2.62
C LYS A 88 2.89 12.15 1.61
N ALA A 89 4.21 12.11 1.72
CA ALA A 89 5.04 11.26 0.87
C ALA A 89 4.69 9.77 1.03
N GLY A 90 4.51 9.28 2.26
CA GLY A 90 4.07 7.91 2.52
C GLY A 90 2.71 7.59 1.92
N LEU A 91 1.72 8.47 2.11
CA LEU A 91 0.39 8.32 1.53
C LEU A 91 0.42 8.38 -0.01
N GLU A 92 1.22 9.26 -0.60
CA GLU A 92 1.34 9.38 -2.05
C GLU A 92 2.00 8.13 -2.66
N LEU A 93 2.98 7.52 -1.97
CA LEU A 93 3.54 6.23 -2.36
C LEU A 93 2.45 5.15 -2.42
N PHE A 94 1.60 5.06 -1.39
CA PHE A 94 0.47 4.13 -1.43
C PHE A 94 -0.55 4.49 -2.53
N ALA A 95 -0.85 5.77 -2.73
CA ALA A 95 -1.77 6.23 -3.75
C ALA A 95 -1.34 5.83 -5.17
N GLN A 96 -0.04 5.83 -5.46
CA GLN A 96 0.48 5.52 -6.78
C GLN A 96 0.87 4.05 -6.94
N HIS A 97 1.39 3.41 -5.88
CA HIS A 97 2.16 2.17 -6.01
C HIS A 97 1.69 1.04 -5.07
N SER A 98 0.51 1.13 -4.44
CA SER A 98 0.03 0.06 -3.52
C SER A 98 0.00 -1.33 -4.17
N THR A 99 -0.24 -1.44 -5.47
CA THR A 99 -0.26 -2.72 -6.19
C THR A 99 1.11 -3.41 -6.23
N LEU A 100 2.21 -2.68 -6.09
CA LEU A 100 3.56 -3.26 -5.95
C LEU A 100 3.74 -3.97 -4.60
N PHE A 101 3.01 -3.53 -3.56
CA PHE A 101 3.15 -4.05 -2.20
C PHE A 101 2.11 -5.12 -1.84
N THR A 102 1.41 -5.67 -2.83
CA THR A 102 0.25 -6.54 -2.62
C THR A 102 0.52 -7.71 -1.66
N GLU A 103 1.69 -8.34 -1.76
CA GLU A 103 2.09 -9.45 -0.88
C GLU A 103 2.26 -9.00 0.59
N TYR A 104 2.85 -7.82 0.81
CA TYR A 104 3.07 -7.28 2.16
C TYR A 104 1.79 -6.68 2.76
N LEU A 105 0.97 -6.03 1.93
CA LEU A 105 -0.31 -5.47 2.35
C LEU A 105 -1.25 -6.55 2.88
N TYR A 106 -1.13 -7.77 2.36
CA TYR A 106 -1.96 -8.89 2.77
C TYR A 106 -1.68 -9.38 4.20
N ASP A 107 -0.48 -9.15 4.72
CA ASP A 107 -0.11 -9.54 6.08
C ASP A 107 -0.55 -8.47 7.11
N ASP A 108 -0.43 -7.18 6.75
CA ASP A 108 -0.65 -6.05 7.66
C ASP A 108 -1.91 -5.21 7.34
N TYR A 109 -2.86 -5.77 6.54
CA TYR A 109 -4.02 -5.02 6.04
C TYR A 109 -4.86 -4.31 7.13
N PRO A 110 -5.10 -4.86 8.34
CA PRO A 110 -5.93 -4.19 9.34
C PRO A 110 -5.29 -2.89 9.83
N ASP A 111 -3.98 -2.90 10.05
CA ASP A 111 -3.24 -1.74 10.56
C ASP A 111 -3.13 -0.64 9.51
N ILE A 112 -2.82 -1.01 8.27
CA ILE A 112 -2.76 -0.05 7.16
C ILE A 112 -4.14 0.56 6.89
N LEU A 113 -5.20 -0.26 6.85
CA LEU A 113 -6.57 0.20 6.68
C LEU A 113 -6.96 1.21 7.77
N ARG A 114 -6.62 0.90 9.03
CA ARG A 114 -6.87 1.80 10.17
C ARG A 114 -6.17 3.15 9.99
N CYS A 115 -4.90 3.16 9.58
CA CYS A 115 -4.16 4.40 9.32
C CYS A 115 -4.77 5.20 8.18
N LEU A 116 -5.09 4.56 7.04
CA LEU A 116 -5.70 5.23 5.89
C LEU A 116 -7.06 5.84 6.24
N ARG A 117 -7.88 5.15 7.04
CA ARG A 117 -9.15 5.70 7.56
C ARG A 117 -8.92 6.93 8.43
N ALA A 118 -7.95 6.88 9.34
CA ALA A 118 -7.63 8.02 10.21
C ALA A 118 -7.21 9.25 9.38
N TRP A 119 -6.36 9.07 8.37
CA TRP A 119 -5.94 10.16 7.49
C TRP A 119 -7.05 10.65 6.55
N ASN A 120 -8.00 9.80 6.18
CA ASN A 120 -9.19 10.20 5.43
C ASN A 120 -10.20 11.00 6.28
N ALA A 121 -10.20 10.78 7.59
CA ALA A 121 -10.99 11.54 8.56
C ALA A 121 -10.33 12.85 9.00
N HIS A 122 -9.12 13.14 8.52
CA HIS A 122 -8.33 14.28 8.95
C HIS A 122 -8.89 15.62 8.44
N ASP A 123 -8.72 16.70 9.22
CA ASP A 123 -9.24 18.04 8.92
C ASP A 123 -8.53 18.70 7.73
N ASN A 124 -7.24 18.41 7.56
CA ASN A 124 -6.45 18.89 6.43
C ASN A 124 -6.93 18.30 5.10
N TYR A 125 -7.48 19.15 4.24
CA TYR A 125 -8.06 18.78 2.95
C TYR A 125 -7.06 18.09 1.99
N ASP A 126 -5.82 18.57 1.91
CA ASP A 126 -4.82 17.98 1.01
C ASP A 126 -4.49 16.55 1.43
N VAL A 127 -4.28 16.34 2.73
CA VAL A 127 -3.99 15.02 3.29
C VAL A 127 -5.16 14.08 3.06
N LYS A 128 -6.39 14.54 3.30
CA LYS A 128 -7.61 13.76 3.07
C LYS A 128 -7.73 13.32 1.61
N LYS A 129 -7.43 14.20 0.65
CA LYS A 129 -7.47 13.87 -0.78
C LYS A 129 -6.46 12.79 -1.16
N ILE A 130 -5.22 12.89 -0.67
CA ILE A 130 -4.18 11.89 -0.93
C ILE A 130 -4.55 10.57 -0.21
N ALA A 131 -5.03 10.64 1.03
CA ALA A 131 -5.47 9.48 1.79
C ALA A 131 -6.63 8.73 1.13
N GLN A 132 -7.59 9.42 0.50
CA GLN A 132 -8.64 8.77 -0.29
C GLN A 132 -8.06 8.02 -1.49
N ARG A 133 -7.13 8.62 -2.24
CA ARG A 133 -6.46 7.92 -3.35
C ARG A 133 -5.68 6.71 -2.86
N ALA A 134 -4.93 6.86 -1.76
CA ALA A 134 -4.20 5.78 -1.13
C ALA A 134 -5.13 4.64 -0.68
N TYR A 135 -6.28 4.98 -0.10
CA TYR A 135 -7.32 4.02 0.27
C TYR A 135 -7.85 3.23 -0.94
N ASP A 136 -8.20 3.93 -2.02
CA ASP A 136 -8.75 3.29 -3.22
C ASP A 136 -7.71 2.36 -3.89
N THR A 137 -6.45 2.80 -4.03
CA THR A 137 -5.38 1.96 -4.60
C THR A 137 -4.99 0.80 -3.68
N PHE A 138 -5.05 0.99 -2.35
CA PHE A 138 -4.85 -0.07 -1.37
C PHE A 138 -5.92 -1.17 -1.51
N LEU A 139 -7.20 -0.80 -1.58
CA LEU A 139 -8.29 -1.75 -1.78
C LEU A 139 -8.13 -2.52 -3.09
N LEU A 140 -7.72 -1.84 -4.16
CA LEU A 140 -7.42 -2.48 -5.43
C LEU A 140 -6.26 -3.48 -5.33
N GLY A 141 -5.19 -3.13 -4.61
CA GLY A 141 -4.07 -4.03 -4.32
C GLY A 141 -4.53 -5.29 -3.61
N VAL A 142 -5.29 -5.14 -2.52
CA VAL A 142 -5.83 -6.27 -1.76
C VAL A 142 -6.78 -7.12 -2.62
N ALA A 143 -7.71 -6.50 -3.36
CA ALA A 143 -8.63 -7.22 -4.25
C ALA A 143 -7.87 -8.03 -5.31
N ASN A 144 -6.79 -7.47 -5.88
CA ASN A 144 -5.92 -8.20 -6.79
C ASN A 144 -5.19 -9.37 -6.11
N ALA A 145 -4.77 -9.22 -4.86
CA ALA A 145 -4.18 -10.31 -4.06
C ALA A 145 -5.14 -11.49 -3.91
N LEU A 146 -6.44 -11.19 -3.76
CA LEU A 146 -7.50 -12.16 -3.48
C LEU A 146 -7.97 -12.95 -4.71
N LYS A 147 -7.57 -12.56 -5.92
CA LYS A 147 -7.93 -13.26 -7.15
C LYS A 147 -7.47 -14.71 -7.13
N GLU A 148 -8.29 -15.61 -7.67
CA GLU A 148 -8.02 -17.06 -7.66
C GLU A 148 -6.69 -17.44 -8.30
N SER A 149 -6.22 -16.67 -9.29
CA SER A 149 -4.92 -16.88 -9.94
C SER A 149 -3.73 -16.80 -8.98
N ASN A 150 -3.90 -16.11 -7.85
CA ASN A 150 -2.87 -15.90 -6.83
C ASN A 150 -3.00 -16.89 -5.66
N VAL A 151 -4.09 -17.66 -5.61
CA VAL A 151 -4.41 -18.59 -4.53
C VAL A 151 -4.13 -20.02 -4.97
N LYS A 152 -2.98 -20.57 -4.56
CA LYS A 152 -2.52 -21.90 -5.02
C LYS A 152 -2.73 -22.99 -3.98
N THR A 153 -2.68 -22.65 -2.69
CA THR A 153 -2.82 -23.62 -1.59
C THR A 153 -4.16 -23.50 -0.87
N SER A 154 -4.56 -24.55 -0.16
CA SER A 154 -5.77 -24.56 0.67
C SER A 154 -5.70 -23.55 1.82
N GLU A 155 -4.51 -23.35 2.40
CA GLU A 155 -4.28 -22.34 3.45
C GLU A 155 -4.41 -20.92 2.89
N GLN A 156 -3.81 -20.63 1.73
CA GLN A 156 -3.95 -19.33 1.05
C GLN A 156 -5.42 -19.04 0.75
N ARG A 157 -6.18 -20.06 0.32
CA ARG A 157 -7.62 -19.93 0.05
C ARG A 157 -8.39 -19.57 1.31
N ARG A 158 -8.11 -20.26 2.42
CA ARG A 158 -8.75 -19.96 3.70
C ARG A 158 -8.47 -18.53 4.15
N ARG A 159 -7.22 -18.09 4.08
CA ARG A 159 -6.85 -16.70 4.40
C ARG A 159 -7.56 -15.72 3.46
N ALA A 160 -7.63 -16.02 2.16
CA ALA A 160 -8.23 -15.11 1.18
C ALA A 160 -9.72 -14.91 1.46
N VAL A 161 -10.43 -15.98 1.79
CA VAL A 161 -11.84 -15.91 2.21
C VAL A 161 -12.00 -15.10 3.50
N GLN A 162 -11.13 -15.27 4.49
CA GLN A 162 -11.18 -14.51 5.73
C GLN A 162 -10.95 -13.01 5.50
N THR A 163 -9.93 -12.66 4.71
CA THR A 163 -9.63 -11.27 4.35
C THR A 163 -10.78 -10.67 3.54
N PHE A 164 -11.34 -11.40 2.56
CA PHE A 164 -12.50 -10.94 1.80
C PHE A 164 -13.69 -10.67 2.73
N GLN A 165 -14.04 -11.60 3.62
CA GLN A 165 -15.12 -11.42 4.60
C GLN A 165 -14.90 -10.23 5.53
N TYR A 166 -13.65 -9.99 5.96
CA TYR A 166 -13.29 -8.81 6.75
C TYR A 166 -13.66 -7.52 6.01
N PHE A 167 -13.24 -7.36 4.76
CA PHE A 167 -13.52 -6.15 3.97
C PHE A 167 -15.02 -6.00 3.65
N ILE A 168 -15.72 -7.08 3.31
CA ILE A 168 -17.17 -7.03 3.09
C ILE A 168 -17.91 -6.56 4.34
N LYS A 169 -17.49 -7.01 5.54
CA LYS A 169 -18.04 -6.54 6.80
C LYS A 169 -17.74 -5.05 7.02
N GLU A 170 -16.50 -4.62 6.82
CA GLU A 170 -16.11 -3.20 6.96
C GLU A 170 -16.91 -2.28 6.03
N PHE A 171 -17.18 -2.70 4.79
CA PHE A 171 -17.99 -1.91 3.85
C PHE A 171 -19.46 -1.89 4.25
N ARG A 172 -20.00 -3.03 4.70
CA ARG A 172 -21.37 -3.11 5.20
C ARG A 172 -21.59 -2.20 6.39
N ASP A 173 -20.70 -2.24 7.37
CA ASP A 173 -20.79 -1.45 8.59
C ASP A 173 -20.79 0.07 8.27
N LYS A 174 -20.14 0.49 7.18
CA LYS A 174 -20.20 1.87 6.67
C LYS A 174 -21.54 2.22 6.00
N ILE A 175 -22.15 1.29 5.28
CA ILE A 175 -23.44 1.51 4.58
C ILE A 175 -24.60 1.49 5.57
N ASP A 176 -24.57 0.57 6.53
CA ASP A 176 -25.64 0.35 7.51
C ASP A 176 -25.53 1.30 8.74
N SER A 177 -24.54 2.21 8.77
CA SER A 177 -24.34 3.14 9.88
C SER A 177 -25.56 4.05 10.09
N PRO A 178 -26.09 4.21 11.31
CA PRO A 178 -27.24 5.09 11.55
C PRO A 178 -26.90 6.58 11.39
N GLU A 179 -25.63 6.95 11.57
CA GLU A 179 -25.08 8.31 11.40
C GLU A 179 -24.47 8.45 10.00
N LEU A 180 -25.30 8.27 8.97
CA LEU A 180 -24.87 8.25 7.57
C LEU A 180 -24.24 9.58 7.11
N GLU A 181 -22.92 9.68 7.20
CA GLU A 181 -22.16 10.63 6.40
C GLU A 181 -22.09 10.14 4.95
N ILE A 182 -22.46 11.01 3.98
CA ILE A 182 -22.39 10.71 2.54
C ILE A 182 -21.01 10.18 2.13
N ARG A 183 -19.94 10.67 2.77
CA ARG A 183 -18.57 10.21 2.56
C ARG A 183 -18.41 8.72 2.88
N ASP A 184 -18.84 8.30 4.06
CA ASP A 184 -18.66 6.91 4.52
C ASP A 184 -19.50 5.95 3.69
N LEU A 185 -20.72 6.34 3.32
CA LEU A 185 -21.55 5.62 2.35
C LEU A 185 -20.82 5.45 1.00
N ALA A 186 -20.27 6.53 0.45
CA ALA A 186 -19.53 6.50 -0.82
C ALA A 186 -18.24 5.66 -0.73
N MET A 187 -17.58 5.59 0.42
CA MET A 187 -16.44 4.71 0.64
C MET A 187 -16.87 3.24 0.67
N GLY A 188 -17.97 2.91 1.38
CA GLY A 188 -18.52 1.56 1.43
C GLY A 188 -18.92 1.05 0.05
N ILE A 189 -19.69 1.84 -0.71
CA ILE A 189 -20.12 1.47 -2.07
C ILE A 189 -18.92 1.27 -3.01
N ARG A 190 -17.92 2.16 -2.97
CA ARG A 190 -16.70 2.00 -3.78
C ARG A 190 -15.94 0.74 -3.41
N GLY A 191 -15.81 0.44 -2.11
CA GLY A 191 -15.15 -0.77 -1.63
C GLY A 191 -15.82 -2.04 -2.15
N TYR A 192 -17.15 -2.10 -2.09
CA TYR A 192 -17.93 -3.18 -2.71
C TYR A 192 -17.65 -3.31 -4.21
N GLY A 193 -17.67 -2.20 -4.95
CA GLY A 193 -17.41 -2.20 -6.39
C GLY A 193 -16.01 -2.74 -6.74
N ILE A 194 -14.99 -2.39 -5.95
CA ILE A 194 -13.62 -2.88 -6.16
C ILE A 194 -13.51 -4.38 -5.91
N PHE A 195 -14.15 -4.89 -4.85
CA PHE A 195 -14.07 -6.31 -4.44
C PHE A 195 -15.02 -7.22 -5.21
N ALA A 196 -15.99 -6.68 -5.95
CA ALA A 196 -16.90 -7.43 -6.80
C ALA A 196 -16.30 -7.79 -8.18
N ASN A 197 -15.10 -7.27 -8.51
CA ASN A 197 -14.40 -7.46 -9.78
C ASN A 197 -13.26 -8.48 -9.67
#